data_AF-A0A8J5N4I1-F1
#
_entry.id   AF-A0A8J5N4I1-F1
#
_cell.length_a   1.000
_cell.length_b   1.000
_cell.length_c   1.000
_cell.angle_alpha   90.00
_cell.angle_beta   90.00
_cell.angle_gamma   90.00
#
_symmetry.space_group_name_H-M   'P 1'
#
loop_
_entity.id
_entity.type
_entity.pdbx_description
1 polymer ?
#
loop_
_entity_poly.entity_id
_entity_poly.type
_entity_poly.pdbx_seq_one_letter_code
_entity_poly.pdbx_strand_id
1 'polypeptide(L)'
;MALRMWRVRALWIRAAALCPSFGLSYELNSLCSRKTMLYGKLTYCSSYKFQEDIDDKLDVKARSWKIFSELQAKGLHKYSEKHTASLYQLLLDLGIKSSTIEAQLTATPDILGYSIKNWSDTCEVMVENGLSGINILQSIALYPQLLLVKPSTLRQTLLQYQEITVGKHNLLSLVIRYPALYLFPPRAVKKRMGLLSSMFPPTELKTLIRNNPNILTDKWETISKKIMYIHEEMGLEQPHLAASKALRKPLLHIKTRHQFLYRAGIYKTPNLLRDKQSHKRNASLSDIMDTSDKYFANRVARLTDLEYSVFACMMKEEEELEHSYSDDSDFDETNDLEFEEMPRHGS
;
A
#
# COMPACT_ATOMS: atom_id res chain seq x y z
N MET A 1 -16.77 -17.29 17.21
CA MET A 1 -16.38 -16.49 16.01
C MET A 1 -16.51 -17.26 14.68
N ALA A 2 -16.42 -18.60 14.66
CA ALA A 2 -16.48 -19.42 13.43
C ALA A 2 -17.88 -19.52 12.76
N LEU A 3 -18.98 -19.50 13.53
CA LEU A 3 -20.34 -19.56 12.96
C LEU A 3 -20.77 -18.29 12.19
N ARG A 4 -20.16 -17.14 12.46
CA ARG A 4 -20.44 -15.88 11.72
C ARG A 4 -19.75 -15.83 10.35
N MET A 5 -18.61 -16.53 10.19
CA MET A 5 -17.92 -16.66 8.89
C MET A 5 -18.70 -17.51 7.87
N TRP A 6 -19.59 -18.40 8.31
CA TRP A 6 -20.42 -19.23 7.43
C TRP A 6 -21.59 -18.47 6.79
N ARG A 7 -22.12 -17.45 7.47
CA ARG A 7 -23.24 -16.64 6.96
C ARG A 7 -22.83 -15.70 5.81
N VAL A 8 -21.59 -15.22 5.81
CA VAL A 8 -21.03 -14.38 4.72
C VAL A 8 -20.85 -15.21 3.43
N ARG A 9 -20.51 -16.49 3.53
CA ARG A 9 -20.39 -17.40 2.37
C ARG A 9 -21.73 -17.68 1.68
N ALA A 10 -22.83 -17.75 2.43
CA ALA A 10 -24.14 -18.18 1.90
C ALA A 10 -24.93 -17.06 1.22
N LEU A 11 -24.71 -15.79 1.58
CA LEU A 11 -25.40 -14.63 0.99
C LEU A 11 -24.79 -14.20 -0.36
N TRP A 12 -23.48 -14.41 -0.55
CA TRP A 12 -22.77 -14.01 -1.76
C TRP A 12 -22.97 -14.97 -2.95
N ILE A 13 -23.25 -16.26 -2.70
CA ILE A 13 -23.47 -17.26 -3.77
C ILE A 13 -24.85 -17.09 -4.44
N ARG A 14 -25.84 -16.47 -3.77
CA ARG A 14 -27.19 -16.32 -4.31
C ARG A 14 -27.38 -15.14 -5.28
N ALA A 15 -26.46 -14.19 -5.36
CA ALA A 15 -26.59 -13.01 -6.22
C ALA A 15 -25.98 -13.17 -7.64
N ALA A 16 -25.17 -14.21 -7.87
CA ALA A 16 -24.51 -14.46 -9.16
C ALA A 16 -25.33 -15.37 -10.12
N ALA A 17 -26.46 -15.91 -9.67
CA ALA A 17 -27.23 -16.91 -10.42
C ALA A 17 -28.40 -16.34 -11.26
N LEU A 18 -28.56 -15.02 -11.37
CA LEU A 18 -29.67 -14.39 -12.09
C LEU A 18 -29.19 -13.18 -12.92
N CYS A 19 -28.43 -13.43 -13.99
CA CYS A 19 -28.34 -12.47 -15.09
C CYS A 19 -27.98 -13.20 -16.40
N PRO A 20 -28.86 -13.18 -17.44
CA PRO A 20 -28.63 -13.91 -18.68
C PRO A 20 -27.58 -13.21 -19.56
N SER A 21 -26.80 -14.06 -20.23
CA SER A 21 -25.95 -13.79 -21.38
C SER A 21 -26.66 -13.03 -22.51
N PHE A 22 -26.04 -11.96 -23.03
CA PHE A 22 -26.17 -11.56 -24.43
C PHE A 22 -24.84 -10.97 -24.91
N GLY A 23 -24.26 -11.60 -25.94
CA GLY A 23 -23.11 -11.08 -26.67
C GLY A 23 -23.54 -10.21 -27.86
N LEU A 24 -22.57 -9.48 -28.43
CA LEU A 24 -22.40 -9.15 -29.86
C LEU A 24 -21.18 -8.20 -30.02
N SER A 25 -20.02 -8.81 -30.20
CA SER A 25 -19.04 -8.68 -31.31
C SER A 25 -18.94 -7.48 -32.30
N TYR A 26 -17.66 -7.22 -32.68
CA TYR A 26 -17.08 -6.54 -33.89
C TYR A 26 -17.19 -4.99 -33.91
N GLU A 27 -16.25 -4.14 -34.38
CA GLU A 27 -15.24 -4.20 -35.45
C GLU A 27 -14.05 -3.21 -35.24
N LEU A 28 -12.95 -3.49 -35.94
CA LEU A 28 -11.75 -2.65 -36.16
C LEU A 28 -11.97 -1.62 -37.29
N ASN A 29 -11.41 -0.40 -37.18
CA ASN A 29 -10.42 0.18 -38.12
C ASN A 29 -10.37 1.73 -38.15
N SER A 30 -9.13 2.22 -38.28
CA SER A 30 -8.68 3.35 -39.12
C SER A 30 -9.22 4.76 -38.85
N LEU A 31 -8.32 5.71 -38.55
CA LEU A 31 -7.94 6.74 -39.53
C LEU A 31 -6.79 7.63 -39.02
N CYS A 32 -5.78 7.72 -39.87
CA CYS A 32 -4.64 8.61 -39.80
C CYS A 32 -4.99 9.97 -40.45
N SER A 33 -4.23 11.01 -40.07
CA SER A 33 -3.92 12.24 -40.83
C SER A 33 -4.78 13.50 -40.56
N ARG A 34 -4.16 14.56 -40.01
CA ARG A 34 -3.59 15.67 -40.81
C ARG A 34 -2.81 16.70 -39.97
N LYS A 35 -1.70 17.16 -40.56
CA LYS A 35 -0.70 18.17 -40.13
C LYS A 35 -1.15 19.62 -40.38
N THR A 36 -0.43 20.56 -39.75
CA THR A 36 0.17 21.85 -40.23
C THR A 36 -0.09 22.98 -39.22
N MET A 37 0.76 23.97 -38.95
CA MET A 37 2.15 24.38 -39.27
C MET A 37 2.44 25.55 -38.30
N LEU A 38 3.71 25.79 -37.91
CA LEU A 38 4.40 27.08 -38.13
C LEU A 38 5.74 27.12 -37.37
N TYR A 39 6.78 27.39 -38.15
CA TYR A 39 8.15 27.68 -37.74
C TYR A 39 8.26 29.10 -37.15
N GLY A 40 9.06 29.25 -36.09
CA GLY A 40 9.59 30.52 -35.64
C GLY A 40 11.01 30.33 -35.11
N LYS A 41 12.02 30.76 -35.88
CA LYS A 41 13.43 30.83 -35.47
C LYS A 41 13.60 31.85 -34.35
N LEU A 42 14.23 31.44 -33.26
CA LEU A 42 15.01 32.31 -32.37
C LEU A 42 16.33 31.59 -32.09
N THR A 43 17.38 32.02 -32.80
CA THR A 43 18.77 31.78 -32.42
C THR A 43 19.18 32.86 -31.43
N TYR A 44 19.46 32.47 -30.19
CA TYR A 44 20.44 33.16 -29.36
C TYR A 44 21.25 32.15 -28.55
N CYS A 45 22.52 32.48 -28.44
CA CYS A 45 23.65 31.69 -28.01
C CYS A 45 23.59 31.28 -26.53
N SER A 46 24.24 30.16 -26.19
CA SER A 46 25.45 30.18 -25.33
C SER A 46 25.52 29.02 -24.33
N SER A 47 26.37 28.06 -24.67
CA SER A 47 27.42 27.42 -23.83
C SER A 47 27.10 26.71 -22.51
N TYR A 48 25.88 26.74 -21.95
CA TYR A 48 25.65 26.29 -20.57
C TYR A 48 25.11 24.86 -20.36
N LYS A 49 25.25 23.94 -21.33
CA LYS A 49 24.75 22.56 -21.17
C LYS A 49 25.70 21.44 -21.61
N PHE A 50 26.92 21.76 -22.02
CA PHE A 50 27.89 20.74 -22.44
C PHE A 50 28.92 20.41 -21.34
N GLN A 51 29.04 21.25 -20.31
CA GLN A 51 30.03 21.05 -19.25
C GLN A 51 29.54 20.08 -18.15
N GLU A 52 28.24 20.09 -17.79
CA GLU A 52 27.70 19.22 -16.74
C GLU A 52 27.73 17.73 -17.11
N ASP A 53 27.52 17.39 -18.39
CA ASP A 53 27.54 16.00 -18.87
C ASP A 53 28.99 15.45 -19.04
N ILE A 54 29.99 16.34 -19.14
CA ILE A 54 31.42 15.97 -19.17
C ILE A 54 31.94 15.73 -17.75
N ASP A 55 31.40 16.44 -16.77
CA ASP A 55 31.81 16.37 -15.37
C ASP A 55 31.43 15.03 -14.69
N ASP A 56 30.47 14.28 -15.24
CA ASP A 56 30.05 12.98 -14.68
C ASP A 56 30.99 11.81 -15.06
N LYS A 57 31.87 12.01 -16.04
CA LYS A 57 32.96 11.06 -16.35
C LYS A 57 34.26 11.36 -15.61
N LEU A 58 34.30 12.41 -14.76
CA LEU A 58 35.45 12.66 -13.89
C LEU A 58 35.66 11.49 -12.92
N ASP A 59 36.92 11.07 -12.90
CA ASP A 59 37.53 9.96 -12.18
C ASP A 59 36.64 9.30 -11.12
N VAL A 60 35.97 8.22 -11.53
CA VAL A 60 35.22 7.30 -10.66
C VAL A 60 36.05 6.93 -9.42
N LYS A 61 37.37 6.82 -9.57
CA LYS A 61 38.29 6.56 -8.47
C LYS A 61 38.34 7.71 -7.47
N ALA A 62 38.47 8.97 -7.92
CA ALA A 62 38.46 10.14 -7.04
C ALA A 62 37.12 10.30 -6.30
N ARG A 63 35.98 10.14 -6.98
CA ARG A 63 34.64 10.27 -6.35
C ARG A 63 34.34 9.13 -5.39
N SER A 64 34.63 7.88 -5.77
CA SER A 64 34.48 6.74 -4.86
C SER A 64 35.44 6.81 -3.67
N TRP A 65 36.66 7.32 -3.87
CA TRP A 65 37.62 7.55 -2.79
C TRP A 65 37.14 8.64 -1.83
N LYS A 66 36.54 9.72 -2.33
CA LYS A 66 35.91 10.75 -1.48
C LYS A 66 34.88 10.12 -0.54
N ILE A 67 33.94 9.34 -1.07
CA ILE A 67 32.93 8.64 -0.25
C ILE A 67 33.61 7.71 0.76
N PHE A 68 34.57 6.90 0.30
CA PHE A 68 35.31 5.99 1.18
C PHE A 68 35.98 6.76 2.33
N SER A 69 36.69 7.86 2.05
CA SER A 69 37.35 8.68 3.06
C SER A 69 36.36 9.32 4.06
N GLU A 70 35.19 9.78 3.58
CA GLU A 70 34.11 10.28 4.44
C GLU A 70 33.56 9.18 5.37
N LEU A 71 33.43 7.95 4.88
CA LEU A 71 32.99 6.81 5.69
C LEU A 71 34.02 6.43 6.75
N GLN A 72 35.32 6.43 6.40
CA GLN A 72 36.41 6.20 7.35
C GLN A 72 36.41 7.29 8.44
N ALA A 73 36.21 8.56 8.06
CA ALA A 73 36.12 9.67 9.02
C ALA A 73 34.92 9.55 9.97
N LYS A 74 33.83 8.91 9.53
CA LYS A 74 32.67 8.57 10.37
C LYS A 74 32.88 7.31 11.25
N GLY A 75 34.07 6.72 11.25
CA GLY A 75 34.39 5.51 12.02
C GLY A 75 33.88 4.21 11.39
N LEU A 76 33.42 4.23 10.13
CA LEU A 76 32.85 3.08 9.43
C LEU A 76 33.93 2.32 8.64
N HIS A 77 34.88 1.72 9.36
CA HIS A 77 36.03 1.02 8.78
C HIS A 77 35.70 -0.34 8.13
N LYS A 78 34.45 -0.82 8.28
CA LYS A 78 34.02 -2.15 7.80
C LYS A 78 33.89 -2.26 6.27
N TYR A 79 33.90 -1.15 5.55
CA TYR A 79 33.71 -1.13 4.09
C TYR A 79 35.05 -1.09 3.36
N SER A 80 35.18 -1.84 2.26
CA SER A 80 36.37 -1.84 1.42
C SER A 80 36.32 -0.73 0.37
N GLU A 81 37.46 -0.08 0.09
CA GLU A 81 37.61 0.90 -1.01
C GLU A 81 37.18 0.30 -2.35
N LYS A 82 37.70 -0.90 -2.68
CA LYS A 82 37.38 -1.61 -3.92
C LYS A 82 35.88 -1.91 -4.03
N HIS A 83 35.25 -2.27 -2.92
CA HIS A 83 33.80 -2.52 -2.88
C HIS A 83 33.02 -1.24 -3.17
N THR A 84 33.38 -0.14 -2.49
CA THR A 84 32.76 1.19 -2.67
C THR A 84 32.87 1.66 -4.12
N ALA A 85 34.06 1.54 -4.74
CA ALA A 85 34.28 1.88 -6.14
C ALA A 85 33.44 1.02 -7.10
N SER A 86 33.33 -0.29 -6.84
CA SER A 86 32.55 -1.21 -7.67
C SER A 86 31.06 -0.89 -7.62
N LEU A 87 30.52 -0.60 -6.43
CA LEU A 87 29.12 -0.20 -6.29
C LEU A 87 28.86 1.16 -6.96
N TYR A 88 29.78 2.11 -6.77
CA TYR A 88 29.68 3.43 -7.38
C TYR A 88 29.61 3.33 -8.92
N GLN A 89 30.47 2.51 -9.52
CA GLN A 89 30.44 2.25 -10.97
C GLN A 89 29.10 1.63 -11.40
N LEU A 90 28.60 0.62 -10.68
CA LEU A 90 27.30 0.02 -10.99
C LEU A 90 26.16 1.04 -10.97
N LEU A 91 26.17 1.97 -10.02
CA LEU A 91 25.15 3.02 -9.92
C LEU A 91 25.26 4.05 -11.05
N LEU A 92 26.48 4.37 -11.50
CA LEU A 92 26.70 5.18 -12.70
C LEU A 92 26.21 4.48 -13.97
N ASP A 93 26.46 3.17 -14.09
CA ASP A 93 26.02 2.36 -15.24
C ASP A 93 24.48 2.29 -15.34
N LEU A 94 23.78 2.46 -14.20
CA LEU A 94 22.32 2.62 -14.15
C LEU A 94 21.82 4.02 -14.57
N GLY A 95 22.73 4.92 -14.96
CA GLY A 95 22.42 6.29 -15.40
C GLY A 95 22.07 7.24 -14.26
N ILE A 96 22.53 6.96 -13.04
CA ILE A 96 22.29 7.83 -11.87
C ILE A 96 23.38 8.91 -11.83
N LYS A 97 22.98 10.16 -11.61
CA LYS A 97 23.91 11.29 -11.46
C LYS A 97 24.82 11.09 -10.24
N SER A 98 26.10 11.43 -10.39
CA SER A 98 27.11 11.27 -9.34
C SER A 98 26.75 11.96 -8.03
N SER A 99 26.22 13.18 -8.09
CA SER A 99 25.82 13.94 -6.91
C SER A 99 24.75 13.22 -6.08
N THR A 100 23.82 12.52 -6.74
CA THR A 100 22.80 11.71 -6.07
C THR A 100 23.39 10.45 -5.44
N ILE A 101 24.35 9.81 -6.12
CA ILE A 101 25.05 8.62 -5.60
C ILE A 101 25.81 9.00 -4.33
N GLU A 102 26.61 10.07 -4.39
CA GLU A 102 27.37 10.59 -3.25
C GLU A 102 26.45 10.90 -2.06
N ALA A 103 25.37 11.67 -2.28
CA ALA A 103 24.42 12.00 -1.23
C ALA A 103 23.78 10.75 -0.60
N GLN A 104 23.38 9.77 -1.40
CA GLN A 104 22.71 8.57 -0.91
C GLN A 104 23.65 7.63 -0.17
N LEU A 105 24.85 7.37 -0.69
CA LEU A 105 25.83 6.48 -0.04
C LEU A 105 26.34 7.07 1.28
N THR A 106 26.49 8.39 1.36
CA THR A 106 26.90 9.08 2.60
C THR A 106 25.76 9.13 3.64
N ALA A 107 24.50 9.20 3.20
CA ALA A 107 23.31 9.23 4.08
C ALA A 107 22.91 7.85 4.60
N THR A 108 22.97 6.81 3.77
CA THR A 108 22.60 5.43 4.13
C THR A 108 23.77 4.47 3.88
N PRO A 109 24.85 4.53 4.68
CA PRO A 109 26.05 3.75 4.42
C PRO A 109 25.84 2.23 4.59
N ASP A 110 24.81 1.80 5.32
CA ASP A 110 24.55 0.38 5.57
C ASP A 110 24.26 -0.43 4.29
N ILE A 111 23.85 0.23 3.20
CA ILE A 111 23.64 -0.44 1.92
C ILE A 111 24.95 -0.90 1.25
N LEU A 112 26.10 -0.39 1.69
CA LEU A 112 27.44 -0.87 1.31
C LEU A 112 27.82 -2.18 2.02
N GLY A 113 27.03 -2.63 2.99
CA GLY A 113 27.24 -3.92 3.66
C GLY A 113 26.86 -5.13 2.81
N TYR A 114 26.15 -4.91 1.70
CA TYR A 114 25.65 -5.98 0.83
C TYR A 114 26.63 -6.25 -0.32
N SER A 115 26.70 -7.50 -0.78
CA SER A 115 27.63 -7.87 -1.85
C SER A 115 27.29 -7.17 -3.18
N ILE A 116 28.30 -6.89 -4.01
CA ILE A 116 28.11 -6.35 -5.36
C ILE A 116 27.25 -7.28 -6.23
N LYS A 117 27.36 -8.59 -6.01
CA LYS A 117 26.53 -9.57 -6.68
C LYS A 117 25.05 -9.38 -6.37
N ASN A 118 24.71 -9.20 -5.10
CA ASN A 118 23.32 -8.96 -4.68
C ASN A 118 22.75 -7.68 -5.31
N TRP A 119 23.56 -6.62 -5.37
CA TRP A 119 23.23 -5.39 -6.08
C TRP A 119 22.97 -5.64 -7.56
N SER A 120 23.94 -6.24 -8.26
CA SER A 120 23.84 -6.56 -9.68
C SER A 120 22.60 -7.39 -9.99
N ASP A 121 22.39 -8.49 -9.27
CA ASP A 121 21.27 -9.39 -9.51
C ASP A 121 19.91 -8.69 -9.25
N THR A 122 19.83 -7.82 -8.23
CA THR A 122 18.61 -7.05 -7.93
C THR A 122 18.34 -5.99 -9.00
N CYS A 123 19.37 -5.23 -9.37
CA CYS A 123 19.30 -4.20 -10.40
C CYS A 123 18.92 -4.78 -11.76
N GLU A 124 19.49 -5.91 -12.16
CA GLU A 124 19.15 -6.62 -13.39
C GLU A 124 17.64 -6.89 -13.45
N VAL A 125 17.07 -7.53 -12.42
CA VAL A 125 15.63 -7.84 -12.36
C VAL A 125 14.78 -6.57 -12.44
N MET A 126 15.17 -5.50 -11.75
CA MET A 126 14.39 -4.26 -11.73
C MET A 126 14.46 -3.52 -13.07
N VAL A 127 15.63 -3.50 -13.72
CA VAL A 127 15.81 -2.92 -15.07
C VAL A 127 15.04 -3.72 -16.12
N GLU A 128 15.06 -5.06 -16.07
CA GLU A 128 14.24 -5.94 -16.92
C GLU A 128 12.75 -5.58 -16.86
N ASN A 129 12.27 -5.12 -15.70
CA ASN A 129 10.89 -4.72 -15.47
C ASN A 129 10.61 -3.24 -15.78
N GLY A 130 11.62 -2.47 -16.21
CA GLY A 130 11.48 -1.08 -16.66
C GLY A 130 11.66 -0.03 -15.57
N LEU A 131 12.27 -0.37 -14.43
CA LEU A 131 12.62 0.61 -13.41
C LEU A 131 13.90 1.38 -13.80
N SER A 132 13.85 2.70 -13.71
CA SER A 132 15.03 3.56 -13.86
C SER A 132 15.97 3.44 -12.65
N GLY A 133 17.28 3.65 -12.85
CA GLY A 133 18.30 3.59 -11.79
C GLY A 133 17.94 4.36 -10.53
N ILE A 134 17.40 5.58 -10.65
CA ILE A 134 17.00 6.39 -9.49
C ILE A 134 15.92 5.73 -8.62
N ASN A 135 14.92 5.11 -9.24
CA ASN A 135 13.84 4.43 -8.53
C ASN A 135 14.33 3.15 -7.87
N ILE A 136 15.32 2.47 -8.48
CA ILE A 136 15.99 1.30 -7.90
C ILE A 136 16.75 1.72 -6.64
N LEU A 137 17.59 2.75 -6.75
CA LEU A 137 18.37 3.26 -5.63
C LEU A 137 17.47 3.74 -4.47
N GLN A 138 16.40 4.48 -4.77
CA GLN A 138 15.42 4.90 -3.76
C GLN A 138 14.71 3.72 -3.09
N SER A 139 14.34 2.69 -3.86
CA SER A 139 13.69 1.50 -3.31
C SER A 139 14.62 0.74 -2.37
N ILE A 140 15.89 0.57 -2.74
CA ILE A 140 16.90 -0.12 -1.94
C ILE A 140 17.28 0.70 -0.70
N ALA A 141 17.40 2.03 -0.83
CA ALA A 141 17.66 2.91 0.30
C ALA A 141 16.57 2.83 1.37
N LEU A 142 15.29 2.73 0.95
CA LEU A 142 14.16 2.57 1.87
C LEU A 142 14.05 1.14 2.42
N TYR A 143 14.44 0.13 1.63
CA TYR A 143 14.33 -1.28 1.99
C TYR A 143 15.60 -2.07 1.60
N PRO A 144 16.71 -1.93 2.35
CA PRO A 144 17.98 -2.59 2.04
C PRO A 144 17.89 -4.13 1.98
N GLN A 145 16.96 -4.72 2.72
CA GLN A 145 16.63 -6.15 2.70
C GLN A 145 16.19 -6.65 1.31
N LEU A 146 15.82 -5.76 0.39
CA LEU A 146 15.57 -6.11 -1.01
C LEU A 146 16.78 -6.81 -1.64
N LEU A 147 18.00 -6.41 -1.26
CA LEU A 147 19.25 -7.01 -1.71
C LEU A 147 19.46 -8.45 -1.20
N LEU A 148 18.64 -8.92 -0.25
CA LEU A 148 18.68 -10.31 0.24
C LEU A 148 17.65 -11.20 -0.48
N VAL A 149 16.74 -10.61 -1.26
CA VAL A 149 15.71 -11.36 -1.99
C VAL A 149 16.36 -12.05 -3.19
N LYS A 150 16.09 -13.35 -3.34
CA LYS A 150 16.60 -14.11 -4.49
C LYS A 150 16.04 -13.53 -5.81
N PRO A 151 16.85 -13.40 -6.88
CA PRO A 151 16.40 -12.81 -8.15
C PRO A 151 15.19 -13.53 -8.76
N SER A 152 15.14 -14.86 -8.65
CA SER A 152 14.00 -15.66 -9.10
C SER A 152 12.71 -15.36 -8.32
N THR A 153 12.81 -15.16 -7.01
CA THR A 153 11.68 -14.78 -6.15
C THR A 153 11.21 -13.36 -6.47
N LEU A 154 12.13 -12.43 -6.69
CA LEU A 154 11.81 -11.05 -7.09
C LEU A 154 11.10 -11.01 -8.45
N ARG A 155 11.62 -11.72 -9.46
CA ARG A 155 10.96 -11.87 -10.78
C ARG A 155 9.56 -12.44 -10.64
N GLN A 156 9.40 -13.53 -9.89
CA GLN A 156 8.09 -14.16 -9.69
C GLN A 156 7.11 -13.23 -8.96
N THR A 157 7.58 -12.44 -7.99
CA THR A 157 6.76 -11.48 -7.25
C THR A 157 6.23 -10.39 -8.19
N LEU A 158 7.09 -9.85 -9.04
CA LEU A 158 6.70 -8.84 -10.03
C LEU A 158 5.72 -9.38 -11.06
N LEU A 159 5.90 -10.62 -11.51
CA LEU A 159 4.96 -11.30 -12.39
C LEU A 159 3.56 -11.43 -11.75
N GLN A 160 3.48 -11.79 -10.46
CA GLN A 160 2.19 -11.82 -9.76
C GLN A 160 1.50 -10.46 -9.77
N TYR A 161 2.22 -9.36 -9.52
CA TYR A 161 1.64 -8.02 -9.58
C TYR A 161 1.28 -7.58 -11.01
N GLN A 162 2.01 -8.03 -12.02
CA GLN A 162 1.70 -7.75 -13.42
C GLN A 162 0.38 -8.38 -13.85
N GLU A 163 0.11 -9.62 -13.43
CA GLU A 163 -1.16 -10.33 -13.67
C GLU A 163 -2.34 -9.56 -13.07
N ILE A 164 -2.14 -8.88 -11.94
CA ILE A 164 -3.19 -8.18 -11.18
C ILE A 164 -3.49 -6.78 -11.74
N THR A 165 -2.45 -6.03 -12.13
CA THR A 165 -2.56 -4.59 -12.43
C THR A 165 -2.96 -4.28 -13.88
N VAL A 166 -3.19 -5.32 -14.71
CA VAL A 166 -3.53 -5.23 -16.14
C VAL A 166 -2.54 -4.30 -16.86
N GLY A 167 -1.27 -4.72 -16.88
CA GLY A 167 -0.22 -4.11 -17.70
C GLY A 167 0.95 -3.48 -16.93
N LYS A 168 2.13 -3.46 -17.59
CA LYS A 168 3.42 -3.06 -17.02
C LYS A 168 3.44 -1.64 -16.43
N HIS A 169 2.76 -0.68 -17.05
CA HIS A 169 2.75 0.72 -16.56
C HIS A 169 2.08 0.86 -15.17
N ASN A 170 0.98 0.13 -14.95
CA ASN A 170 0.27 0.17 -13.67
C ASN A 170 1.09 -0.51 -12.57
N LEU A 171 1.77 -1.61 -12.90
CA LEU A 171 2.75 -2.27 -12.03
C LEU A 171 3.84 -1.28 -11.58
N LEU A 172 4.53 -0.63 -12.53
CA LEU A 172 5.62 0.29 -12.22
C LEU A 172 5.16 1.41 -11.29
N SER A 173 4.00 2.02 -11.58
CA SER A 173 3.44 3.06 -10.73
C SER A 173 3.13 2.57 -9.31
N LEU A 174 2.79 1.28 -9.15
CA LEU A 174 2.47 0.68 -7.86
C LEU A 174 3.74 0.42 -7.05
N VAL A 175 4.73 -0.26 -7.63
CA VAL A 175 5.95 -0.64 -6.91
C VAL A 175 6.89 0.53 -6.62
N ILE A 176 6.91 1.57 -7.49
CA ILE A 176 7.65 2.81 -7.23
C ILE A 176 7.07 3.55 -6.02
N ARG A 177 5.73 3.63 -5.93
CA ARG A 177 5.06 4.31 -4.80
C ARG A 177 5.05 3.49 -3.52
N TYR A 178 5.17 2.16 -3.63
CA TYR A 178 5.11 1.23 -2.50
C TYR A 178 6.21 0.15 -2.60
N PRO A 179 7.49 0.52 -2.38
CA PRO A 179 8.61 -0.41 -2.57
C PRO A 179 8.60 -1.60 -1.60
N ALA A 180 7.90 -1.51 -0.46
CA ALA A 180 7.70 -2.65 0.44
C ALA A 180 7.10 -3.89 -0.25
N LEU A 181 6.37 -3.69 -1.37
CA LEU A 181 5.76 -4.78 -2.14
C LEU A 181 6.77 -5.77 -2.71
N TYR A 182 8.01 -5.35 -2.95
CA TYR A 182 9.07 -6.25 -3.44
C TYR A 182 9.44 -7.36 -2.43
N LEU A 183 9.19 -7.11 -1.15
CA LEU A 183 9.55 -8.02 -0.07
C LEU A 183 8.50 -9.11 0.18
N PHE A 184 7.34 -9.01 -0.47
CA PHE A 184 6.24 -9.92 -0.27
C PHE A 184 6.41 -11.19 -1.12
N PRO A 185 6.48 -12.40 -0.52
CA PRO A 185 6.68 -13.62 -1.28
C PRO A 185 5.57 -13.87 -2.32
N PRO A 186 5.88 -14.43 -3.51
CA PRO A 186 4.90 -14.64 -4.57
C PRO A 186 3.67 -15.45 -4.11
N ARG A 187 3.89 -16.46 -3.27
CA ARG A 187 2.80 -17.29 -2.70
C ARG A 187 1.86 -16.48 -1.80
N ALA A 188 2.40 -15.53 -1.03
CA ALA A 188 1.61 -14.66 -0.16
C ALA A 188 0.76 -13.70 -1.00
N VAL A 189 1.35 -13.11 -2.04
CA VAL A 189 0.62 -12.27 -3.02
C VAL A 189 -0.52 -13.05 -3.64
N LYS A 190 -0.25 -14.26 -4.17
CA LYS A 190 -1.28 -15.12 -4.78
C LYS A 190 -2.42 -15.46 -3.80
N LYS A 191 -2.10 -15.84 -2.56
CA LYS A 191 -3.10 -16.13 -1.52
C LYS A 191 -3.94 -14.89 -1.21
N ARG A 192 -3.30 -13.74 -1.04
CA ARG A 192 -3.98 -12.46 -0.79
C ARG A 192 -4.92 -12.11 -1.93
N MET A 193 -4.51 -12.33 -3.17
CA MET A 193 -5.37 -12.12 -4.34
C MET A 193 -6.57 -13.05 -4.37
N GLY A 194 -6.40 -14.34 -4.06
CA GLY A 194 -7.53 -15.26 -3.96
C GLY A 194 -8.58 -14.80 -2.95
N LEU A 195 -8.14 -14.24 -1.82
CA LEU A 195 -9.04 -13.65 -0.82
C LEU A 195 -9.75 -12.40 -1.35
N LEU A 196 -9.01 -11.46 -1.95
CA LEU A 196 -9.59 -10.23 -2.48
C LEU A 196 -10.57 -10.50 -3.63
N SER A 197 -10.23 -11.40 -4.56
CA SER A 197 -11.11 -11.80 -5.67
C SER A 197 -12.37 -12.53 -5.21
N SER A 198 -12.39 -13.10 -4.00
CA SER A 198 -13.61 -13.67 -3.42
C SER A 198 -14.58 -12.63 -2.87
N MET A 199 -14.11 -11.39 -2.61
CA MET A 199 -14.89 -10.30 -2.02
C MET A 199 -15.17 -9.16 -2.99
N PHE A 200 -14.31 -8.95 -3.98
CA PHE A 200 -14.39 -7.85 -4.93
C PHE A 200 -14.46 -8.38 -6.36
N PRO A 201 -15.37 -7.84 -7.20
CA PRO A 201 -15.36 -8.16 -8.62
C PRO A 201 -14.05 -7.64 -9.27
N PRO A 202 -13.59 -8.25 -10.38
CA PRO A 202 -12.34 -7.87 -11.03
C PRO A 202 -12.24 -6.38 -11.40
N THR A 203 -13.38 -5.76 -11.75
CA THR A 203 -13.46 -4.34 -12.09
C THR A 203 -13.06 -3.43 -10.93
N GLU A 204 -13.52 -3.74 -9.72
CA GLU A 204 -13.24 -2.94 -8.51
C GLU A 204 -11.86 -3.25 -7.95
N LEU A 205 -11.38 -4.48 -8.12
CA LEU A 205 -10.12 -4.95 -7.54
C LEU A 205 -8.91 -4.10 -7.99
N LYS A 206 -8.89 -3.70 -9.26
CA LYS A 206 -7.84 -2.82 -9.79
C LYS A 206 -7.84 -1.45 -9.12
N THR A 207 -9.02 -0.84 -9.00
CA THR A 207 -9.21 0.46 -8.37
C THR A 207 -8.85 0.40 -6.88
N LEU A 208 -9.28 -0.67 -6.21
CA LEU A 208 -9.01 -0.96 -4.81
C LEU A 208 -7.50 -1.03 -4.54
N ILE A 209 -6.74 -1.81 -5.31
CA ILE A 209 -5.28 -1.95 -5.12
C ILE A 209 -4.56 -0.64 -5.42
N ARG A 210 -4.97 0.09 -6.46
CA ARG A 210 -4.38 1.39 -6.80
C ARG A 210 -4.54 2.39 -5.66
N ASN A 211 -5.70 2.43 -5.03
CA ASN A 211 -6.04 3.40 -4.00
C ASN A 211 -5.60 2.95 -2.59
N ASN A 212 -5.57 1.63 -2.34
CA ASN A 212 -5.27 1.00 -1.05
C ASN A 212 -4.22 -0.13 -1.19
N PRO A 213 -2.98 0.17 -1.61
CA PRO A 213 -1.97 -0.86 -1.87
C PRO A 213 -1.49 -1.61 -0.61
N ASN A 214 -1.71 -1.02 0.57
CA ASN A 214 -1.47 -1.68 1.86
C ASN A 214 -2.33 -2.95 2.04
N ILE A 215 -3.44 -3.11 1.30
CA ILE A 215 -4.24 -4.35 1.38
C ILE A 215 -3.46 -5.59 0.95
N LEU A 216 -2.37 -5.41 0.20
CA LEU A 216 -1.49 -6.49 -0.21
C LEU A 216 -0.56 -6.92 0.93
N THR A 217 -0.20 -6.00 1.82
CA THR A 217 0.83 -6.18 2.84
C THR A 217 0.28 -6.35 4.26
N ASP A 218 -0.80 -5.64 4.59
CA ASP A 218 -1.34 -5.64 5.95
C ASP A 218 -1.93 -7.01 6.33
N LYS A 219 -2.02 -7.27 7.64
CA LYS A 219 -2.67 -8.47 8.19
C LYS A 219 -4.10 -8.56 7.70
N TRP A 220 -4.53 -9.78 7.34
CA TRP A 220 -5.85 -9.97 6.74
C TRP A 220 -6.96 -9.60 7.71
N GLU A 221 -6.78 -9.94 8.98
CA GLU A 221 -7.71 -9.71 10.07
C GLU A 221 -7.98 -8.21 10.26
N THR A 222 -6.95 -7.39 10.09
CA THR A 222 -7.08 -5.93 10.14
C THR A 222 -7.83 -5.39 8.93
N ILE A 223 -7.54 -5.90 7.73
CA ILE A 223 -8.24 -5.49 6.50
C ILE A 223 -9.71 -5.92 6.55
N SER A 224 -9.98 -7.16 6.94
CA SER A 224 -11.33 -7.72 6.99
C SER A 224 -12.20 -6.98 8.00
N LYS A 225 -11.69 -6.64 9.19
CA LYS A 225 -12.40 -5.80 10.17
C LYS A 225 -12.81 -4.45 9.59
N LYS A 226 -11.94 -3.78 8.82
CA LYS A 226 -12.26 -2.51 8.15
C LYS A 226 -13.33 -2.69 7.07
N ILE A 227 -13.20 -3.71 6.23
CA ILE A 227 -14.18 -4.02 5.17
C ILE A 227 -15.55 -4.30 5.79
N MET A 228 -15.59 -5.16 6.82
CA MET A 228 -16.81 -5.52 7.52
C MET A 228 -17.46 -4.29 8.17
N TYR A 229 -16.70 -3.45 8.86
CA TYR A 229 -17.24 -2.23 9.45
C TYR A 229 -17.88 -1.31 8.39
N ILE A 230 -17.19 -1.06 7.27
CA ILE A 230 -17.71 -0.20 6.20
C ILE A 230 -18.97 -0.81 5.55
N HIS A 231 -19.00 -2.13 5.40
CA HIS A 231 -20.14 -2.82 4.80
C HIS A 231 -21.34 -2.91 5.76
N GLU A 232 -21.12 -3.37 6.99
CA GLU A 232 -22.18 -3.68 7.96
C GLU A 232 -22.67 -2.44 8.72
N GLU A 233 -21.74 -1.61 9.21
CA GLU A 233 -22.09 -0.44 10.04
C GLU A 233 -22.36 0.80 9.19
N MET A 234 -21.55 1.02 8.14
CA MET A 234 -21.75 2.16 7.24
C MET A 234 -22.68 1.84 6.05
N GLY A 235 -23.04 0.58 5.80
CA GLY A 235 -23.95 0.20 4.73
C GLY A 235 -23.43 0.49 3.31
N LEU A 236 -22.11 0.39 3.08
CA LEU A 236 -21.47 0.70 1.80
C LEU A 236 -20.89 -0.54 1.10
N GLU A 237 -21.13 -0.65 -0.21
CA GLU A 237 -20.66 -1.76 -1.05
C GLU A 237 -19.27 -1.55 -1.65
N GLN A 238 -18.71 -2.60 -2.24
CA GLN A 238 -17.35 -2.71 -2.78
C GLN A 238 -16.89 -1.53 -3.64
N PRO A 239 -17.71 -0.95 -4.55
CA PRO A 239 -17.27 0.18 -5.37
C PRO A 239 -16.88 1.41 -4.54
N HIS A 240 -17.54 1.64 -3.40
CA HIS A 240 -17.22 2.75 -2.51
C HIS A 240 -15.89 2.52 -1.79
N LEU A 241 -15.63 1.28 -1.36
CA LEU A 241 -14.35 0.89 -0.76
C LEU A 241 -13.21 1.01 -1.78
N ALA A 242 -13.45 0.59 -3.02
CA ALA A 242 -12.46 0.65 -4.09
C ALA A 242 -12.12 2.11 -4.48
N ALA A 243 -13.12 2.98 -4.57
CA ALA A 243 -12.96 4.38 -4.97
C ALA A 243 -12.26 5.26 -3.92
N SER A 244 -12.32 4.90 -2.64
CA SER A 244 -11.73 5.66 -1.52
C SER A 244 -10.38 5.10 -1.06
N LYS A 245 -9.68 5.85 -0.20
CA LYS A 245 -8.46 5.40 0.50
C LYS A 245 -8.76 4.95 1.93
N ALA A 246 -10.02 4.57 2.23
CA ALA A 246 -10.48 4.23 3.58
C ALA A 246 -9.66 3.09 4.20
N LEU A 247 -9.31 2.05 3.42
CA LEU A 247 -8.61 0.87 3.95
C LEU A 247 -7.14 1.14 4.33
N ARG A 248 -6.58 2.28 3.90
CA ARG A 248 -5.27 2.78 4.35
C ARG A 248 -5.32 3.35 5.76
N LYS A 249 -6.50 3.76 6.24
CA LYS A 249 -6.66 4.38 7.55
C LYS A 249 -6.78 3.32 8.65
N PRO A 250 -6.37 3.61 9.89
CA PRO A 250 -6.66 2.76 11.04
C PRO A 250 -8.18 2.57 11.22
N LEU A 251 -8.60 1.44 11.80
CA LEU A 251 -10.02 1.17 12.03
C LEU A 251 -10.66 2.24 12.93
N LEU A 252 -9.95 2.68 13.98
CA LEU A 252 -10.39 3.77 14.84
C LEU A 252 -10.71 5.03 14.03
N HIS A 253 -9.83 5.46 13.14
CA HIS A 253 -10.07 6.66 12.33
C HIS A 253 -11.35 6.56 11.47
N ILE A 254 -11.60 5.37 10.89
CA ILE A 254 -12.82 5.09 10.12
C ILE A 254 -14.05 5.19 11.03
N LYS A 255 -14.00 4.54 12.21
CA LYS A 255 -15.06 4.58 13.23
C LYS A 255 -15.31 6.01 13.69
N THR A 256 -14.28 6.76 14.07
CA THR A 256 -14.38 8.14 14.57
C THR A 256 -15.09 9.05 13.58
N ARG A 257 -14.65 9.08 12.30
CA ARG A 257 -15.30 9.95 11.31
C ARG A 257 -16.73 9.54 10.99
N HIS A 258 -16.99 8.23 10.89
CA HIS A 258 -18.34 7.73 10.69
C HIS A 258 -19.26 8.08 11.87
N GLN A 259 -18.84 7.75 13.10
CA GLN A 259 -19.61 7.98 14.33
C GLN A 259 -19.84 9.46 14.60
N PHE A 260 -18.88 10.33 14.29
CA PHE A 260 -19.06 11.78 14.40
C PHE A 260 -20.22 12.26 13.52
N LEU A 261 -20.24 11.86 12.24
CA LEU A 261 -21.34 12.22 11.34
C LEU A 261 -22.67 11.55 11.71
N TYR A 262 -22.61 10.29 12.17
CA TYR A 262 -23.80 9.51 12.55
C TYR A 262 -24.47 10.10 13.80
N ARG A 263 -23.71 10.35 14.87
CA ARG A 263 -24.20 10.95 16.12
C ARG A 263 -24.67 12.40 15.92
N ALA A 264 -24.08 13.14 14.98
CA ALA A 264 -24.57 14.45 14.56
C ALA A 264 -25.82 14.41 13.66
N GLY A 265 -26.29 13.22 13.27
CA GLY A 265 -27.45 13.03 12.39
C GLY A 265 -27.21 13.39 10.92
N ILE A 266 -25.96 13.65 10.54
CA ILE A 266 -25.53 14.02 9.19
C ILE A 266 -25.41 12.78 8.30
N TYR A 267 -24.91 11.67 8.87
CA TYR A 267 -24.82 10.39 8.18
C TYR A 267 -26.02 9.51 8.51
N LYS A 268 -26.67 8.97 7.48
CA LYS A 268 -27.74 7.98 7.62
C LYS A 268 -27.33 6.69 6.96
N THR A 269 -27.25 5.59 7.71
CA THR A 269 -26.86 4.28 7.18
C THR A 269 -27.73 3.92 5.95
N PRO A 270 -27.13 3.76 4.76
CA PRO A 270 -27.86 3.42 3.55
C PRO A 270 -28.56 2.07 3.69
N ASN A 271 -29.78 1.98 3.16
CA ASN A 271 -30.51 0.72 3.04
C ASN A 271 -30.56 0.34 1.57
N LEU A 272 -29.51 -0.32 1.08
CA LEU A 272 -29.33 -0.66 -0.32
C LEU A 272 -30.31 -1.74 -0.82
N LEU A 273 -30.92 -2.49 0.10
CA LEU A 273 -32.00 -3.45 -0.22
C LEU A 273 -33.29 -2.73 -0.63
N ARG A 274 -33.62 -1.63 0.06
CA ARG A 274 -34.82 -0.84 -0.21
C ARG A 274 -34.61 0.21 -1.30
N ASP A 275 -33.48 0.91 -1.26
CA ASP A 275 -33.13 1.99 -2.17
C ASP A 275 -31.64 1.89 -2.51
N LYS A 276 -31.35 1.38 -3.71
CA LYS A 276 -29.98 1.22 -4.22
C LYS A 276 -29.19 2.54 -4.27
N GLN A 277 -29.87 3.69 -4.26
CA GLN A 277 -29.25 5.02 -4.29
C GLN A 277 -29.27 5.75 -2.95
N SER A 278 -29.72 5.10 -1.87
CA SER A 278 -29.80 5.71 -0.53
C SER A 278 -28.45 6.23 -0.02
N HIS A 279 -27.33 5.65 -0.48
CA HIS A 279 -25.98 6.11 -0.18
C HIS A 279 -25.69 7.54 -0.67
N LYS A 280 -26.36 8.02 -1.73
CA LYS A 280 -26.15 9.37 -2.29
C LYS A 280 -26.62 10.50 -1.38
N ARG A 281 -27.38 10.18 -0.32
CA ARG A 281 -27.84 11.17 0.67
C ARG A 281 -26.70 11.58 1.61
N ASN A 282 -25.67 10.76 1.73
CA ASN A 282 -24.48 11.04 2.51
C ASN A 282 -23.35 11.57 1.62
N ALA A 283 -22.34 12.19 2.24
CA ALA A 283 -21.08 12.45 1.56
C ALA A 283 -20.42 11.15 1.09
N SER A 284 -19.62 11.23 0.03
CA SER A 284 -18.91 10.06 -0.49
C SER A 284 -17.90 9.54 0.53
N LEU A 285 -17.60 8.23 0.49
CA LEU A 285 -16.59 7.65 1.39
C LEU A 285 -15.22 8.32 1.21
N SER A 286 -14.88 8.75 0.00
CA SER A 286 -13.66 9.52 -0.27
C SER A 286 -13.68 10.90 0.38
N ASP A 287 -14.79 11.63 0.35
CA ASP A 287 -14.90 12.92 1.05
C ASP A 287 -14.75 12.74 2.57
N ILE A 288 -15.32 11.66 3.10
CA ILE A 288 -15.25 11.31 4.51
C ILE A 288 -13.83 10.89 4.92
N MET A 289 -13.10 10.10 4.13
CA MET A 289 -11.84 9.45 4.58
C MET A 289 -10.56 10.05 3.99
N ASP A 290 -10.63 10.64 2.80
CA ASP A 290 -9.44 11.02 2.02
C ASP A 290 -9.04 12.49 2.23
N THR A 291 -9.79 13.21 3.06
CA THR A 291 -9.62 14.64 3.37
C THR A 291 -8.90 14.87 4.70
N SER A 292 -8.35 16.06 4.91
CA SER A 292 -7.76 16.45 6.21
C SER A 292 -8.86 16.60 7.27
N ASP A 293 -8.50 16.46 8.55
CA ASP A 293 -9.47 16.60 9.65
C ASP A 293 -10.19 17.96 9.63
N LYS A 294 -9.45 19.03 9.34
CA LYS A 294 -10.02 20.38 9.21
C LYS A 294 -11.03 20.48 8.06
N TYR A 295 -10.74 19.88 6.91
CA TYR A 295 -11.67 19.88 5.78
C TYR A 295 -12.88 19.01 6.07
N PHE A 296 -12.66 17.82 6.63
CA PHE A 296 -13.70 16.90 7.04
C PHE A 296 -14.69 17.57 8.00
N ALA A 297 -14.22 18.14 9.11
CA ALA A 297 -15.08 18.80 10.10
C ALA A 297 -15.87 19.96 9.47
N ASN A 298 -15.18 20.91 8.83
CA ASN A 298 -15.82 22.15 8.38
C ASN A 298 -16.65 22.01 7.10
N ARG A 299 -16.26 21.12 6.19
CA ARG A 299 -16.89 21.00 4.85
C ARG A 299 -17.79 19.79 4.71
N VAL A 300 -17.42 18.66 5.34
CA VAL A 300 -18.22 17.43 5.26
C VAL A 300 -19.23 17.39 6.41
N ALA A 301 -18.76 17.56 7.65
CA ALA A 301 -19.64 17.57 8.83
C ALA A 301 -20.34 18.92 9.06
N ARG A 302 -19.81 20.02 8.50
CA ARG A 302 -20.31 21.39 8.77
C ARG A 302 -20.31 21.73 10.27
N LEU A 303 -19.31 21.21 10.99
CA LEU A 303 -19.04 21.42 12.40
C LEU A 303 -17.62 21.98 12.57
N THR A 304 -17.29 22.45 13.77
CA THR A 304 -15.97 23.00 14.06
C THR A 304 -14.90 21.92 14.14
N ASP A 305 -13.67 22.29 13.85
CA ASP A 305 -12.50 21.43 14.03
C ASP A 305 -12.26 21.09 15.51
N LEU A 306 -12.58 22.02 16.42
CA LEU A 306 -12.54 21.78 17.85
C LEU A 306 -13.50 20.65 18.26
N GLU A 307 -14.77 20.69 17.87
CA GLU A 307 -15.75 19.64 18.18
C GLU A 307 -15.28 18.26 17.71
N TYR A 308 -14.75 18.19 16.48
CA TYR A 308 -14.21 16.94 15.96
C TYR A 308 -12.97 16.47 16.74
N SER A 309 -12.06 17.37 17.11
CA SER A 309 -10.85 17.00 17.87
C SER A 309 -11.17 16.44 19.25
N VAL A 310 -12.14 17.05 19.95
CA VAL A 310 -12.64 16.57 21.25
C VAL A 310 -13.32 15.21 21.07
N PHE A 311 -14.16 15.06 20.04
CA PHE A 311 -14.79 13.79 19.73
C PHE A 311 -13.80 12.68 19.40
N ALA A 312 -12.73 12.98 18.66
CA ALA A 312 -11.68 12.03 18.35
C ALA A 312 -10.92 11.56 19.61
N CYS A 313 -10.71 12.45 20.59
CA CYS A 313 -10.13 12.08 21.89
C CYS A 313 -11.06 11.13 22.65
N MET A 314 -12.36 11.45 22.75
CA MET A 314 -13.35 10.59 23.41
C MET A 314 -13.43 9.20 22.76
N MET A 315 -13.43 9.13 21.42
CA MET A 315 -13.44 7.84 20.70
C MET A 315 -12.19 6.99 20.97
N LYS A 316 -11.04 7.63 21.20
CA LYS A 316 -9.79 6.94 21.53
C LYS A 316 -9.84 6.37 22.95
N GLU A 317 -10.33 7.15 23.91
CA GLU A 317 -10.55 6.70 25.28
C GLU A 317 -11.56 5.54 25.33
N GLU A 318 -12.67 5.62 24.58
CA GLU A 318 -13.63 4.52 24.44
C GLU A 318 -12.95 3.22 23.92
N GLU A 319 -12.09 3.31 22.90
CA GLU A 319 -11.37 2.13 22.37
C GLU A 319 -10.35 1.57 23.36
N GLU A 320 -9.62 2.41 24.09
CA GLU A 320 -8.65 1.97 25.11
C GLU A 320 -9.34 1.23 26.26
N LEU A 321 -10.50 1.72 26.71
CA LEU A 321 -11.31 1.05 27.73
C LEU A 321 -11.80 -0.32 27.24
N GLU A 322 -12.36 -0.42 26.03
CA GLU A 322 -12.81 -1.70 25.46
C GLU A 322 -11.69 -2.77 25.40
N HIS A 323 -10.45 -2.36 25.13
CA HIS A 323 -9.32 -3.29 25.12
C HIS A 323 -8.90 -3.73 26.53
N SER A 324 -9.00 -2.86 27.53
CA SER A 324 -8.63 -3.19 28.92
C SER A 324 -9.53 -4.29 29.54
N TYR A 325 -10.81 -4.33 29.19
CA TYR A 325 -11.74 -5.36 29.68
C TYR A 325 -11.61 -6.71 28.95
N SER A 326 -10.88 -6.76 27.84
CA SER A 326 -10.70 -7.96 27.01
C SER A 326 -9.53 -8.84 27.45
N ASP A 327 -8.64 -8.36 28.32
CA ASP A 327 -7.41 -9.07 28.74
C ASP A 327 -7.59 -9.82 30.07
N ASP A 328 -8.72 -9.60 30.76
CA ASP A 328 -9.00 -10.10 32.12
C ASP A 328 -9.93 -11.34 32.14
N SER A 329 -10.25 -11.93 30.98
CA SER A 329 -11.19 -13.07 30.86
C SER A 329 -10.53 -14.41 30.52
N ASP A 330 -9.30 -14.66 31.00
CA ASP A 330 -8.72 -16.00 31.10
C ASP A 330 -8.71 -16.42 32.58
N PHE A 331 -9.90 -16.59 33.18
CA PHE A 331 -10.02 -17.29 34.47
C PHE A 331 -10.38 -18.74 34.20
N ASP A 332 -9.40 -19.59 34.52
CA ASP A 332 -9.36 -21.04 34.49
C ASP A 332 -10.70 -21.68 34.93
N GLU A 333 -11.39 -22.34 34.00
CA GLU A 333 -12.52 -23.21 34.30
C GLU A 333 -11.98 -24.58 34.74
N THR A 334 -11.32 -24.59 35.91
CA THR A 334 -11.00 -25.81 36.64
C THR A 334 -11.28 -25.60 38.13
N ASN A 335 -12.46 -26.05 38.58
CA ASN A 335 -12.49 -26.75 39.85
C ASN A 335 -13.66 -27.71 39.92
N ASP A 336 -13.27 -28.98 40.03
CA ASP A 336 -14.06 -30.13 40.36
C ASP A 336 -14.87 -29.89 41.65
N LEU A 337 -16.19 -30.07 41.58
CA LEU A 337 -17.02 -30.28 42.76
C LEU A 337 -17.25 -31.77 42.91
N GLU A 338 -16.33 -32.40 43.63
CA GLU A 338 -16.50 -33.70 44.28
C GLU A 338 -17.80 -33.70 45.10
N PHE A 339 -18.71 -34.59 44.74
CA PHE A 339 -19.94 -34.85 45.48
C PHE A 339 -19.61 -35.77 46.66
N GLU A 340 -19.33 -35.20 47.83
CA GLU A 340 -19.28 -36.00 49.07
C GLU A 340 -20.70 -36.47 49.44
N GLU A 341 -20.92 -37.79 49.36
CA GLU A 341 -22.09 -38.46 49.94
C GLU A 341 -22.07 -38.32 51.47
N MET A 342 -22.98 -37.52 52.01
CA MET A 342 -23.28 -37.54 53.45
C MET A 342 -24.09 -38.79 53.85
N PRO A 343 -23.76 -39.44 54.98
CA PRO A 343 -24.42 -40.66 55.43
C PRO A 343 -25.78 -40.35 56.05
N ARG A 344 -26.83 -41.04 55.62
CA ARG A 344 -28.12 -41.04 56.33
C ARG A 344 -28.04 -41.99 57.52
N HIS A 345 -28.01 -41.43 58.72
CA HIS A 345 -28.44 -42.13 59.93
C HIS A 345 -29.97 -42.25 59.94
N GLY A 346 -30.44 -43.44 60.30
CA GLY A 346 -31.85 -43.78 60.35
C GLY A 346 -32.57 -43.26 61.59
N SER A 347 -33.89 -43.23 61.48
CA SER A 347 -34.85 -43.63 62.51
C SER A 347 -36.13 -44.06 61.80
#